data_AF-A0A969WQR1-F1
#
_entry.id   AF-A0A969WQR1-F1
#
_cell.length_a   1.000
_cell.length_b   1.000
_cell.length_c   1.000
_cell.angle_alpha   90.00
_cell.angle_beta   90.00
_cell.angle_gamma   90.00
#
_symmetry.space_group_name_H-M   'P 1'
#
loop_
_entity.id
_entity.type
_entity.pdbx_description
1 polymer ?
#
loop_
_entity_poly.entity_id
_entity_poly.type
_entity_poly.pdbx_seq_one_letter_code
_entity_poly.pdbx_strand_id
1 'polypeptide(L)' 'MNWDKLLSTKRTGEIDAQLKEYDRTQFQRDYDRLIFSSPFRRMQDKTQVFPLPGSVFVHNRLTHSLEVASVGRSLGNNIS' A
#
# COMPACT_ATOMS: atom_id res chain seq x y z
N MET A 1 0.93 25.45 2.50
CA MET A 1 0.42 24.11 2.88
C MET A 1 0.92 23.81 4.29
N ASN A 2 0.14 23.11 5.11
CA ASN A 2 0.57 22.68 6.45
C ASN A 2 0.69 21.15 6.42
N TRP A 3 1.94 20.64 6.46
CA TRP A 3 2.23 19.22 6.33
C TRP A 3 1.72 18.39 7.51
N ASP A 4 1.71 18.94 8.72
CA ASP A 4 1.20 18.26 9.92
C ASP A 4 -0.29 17.93 9.80
N LYS A 5 -1.05 18.77 9.09
CA LYS A 5 -2.46 18.51 8.78
C LYS A 5 -2.66 17.53 7.63
N LEU A 6 -1.70 17.42 6.72
CA LEU A 6 -1.77 16.54 5.55
C LEU A 6 -1.30 15.11 5.86
N LEU A 7 -0.34 14.95 6.78
CA LEU A 7 0.23 13.66 7.20
C LEU A 7 -0.41 13.16 8.51
N SER A 8 -1.74 13.18 8.57
CA SER A 8 -2.49 12.73 9.74
C SER A 8 -2.47 11.22 9.89
N THR A 9 -2.26 10.74 11.11
CA THR A 9 -2.34 9.32 11.47
C THR A 9 -3.72 8.89 12.00
N LYS A 10 -4.68 9.83 12.07
CA LYS A 10 -6.02 9.58 12.63
C LYS A 10 -6.84 8.70 11.67
N ARG A 11 -7.48 7.66 12.20
CA ARG A 11 -8.37 6.79 11.40
C ARG A 11 -9.85 7.05 11.66
N THR A 12 -10.67 6.70 10.68
CA THR A 12 -12.13 6.81 10.80
C THR A 12 -12.63 5.93 11.95
N GLY A 13 -13.43 6.51 12.85
CA GLY A 13 -13.95 5.80 14.03
C GLY A 13 -13.01 5.78 15.24
N GLU A 14 -11.82 6.38 15.14
CA GLU A 14 -10.88 6.50 16.26
C GLU A 14 -11.27 7.70 17.14
N ILE A 15 -11.71 7.41 18.38
CA ILE A 15 -12.23 8.40 19.33
C ILE A 15 -11.08 9.05 20.12
N ASP A 16 -10.01 8.30 20.40
CA ASP A 16 -8.76 8.80 20.96
C ASP A 16 -7.57 8.03 20.37
N ALA A 17 -6.67 8.74 19.70
CA ALA A 17 -5.38 8.20 19.33
C ALA A 17 -4.50 8.17 20.59
N GLN A 18 -4.69 7.16 21.44
CA GLN A 18 -3.74 6.91 22.52
C GLN A 18 -2.34 6.79 21.91
N LEU A 19 -1.40 7.58 22.42
CA LEU A 19 0.03 7.53 22.12
C LEU A 19 0.59 6.19 22.59
N LYS A 20 0.22 5.12 21.89
CA LYS A 20 0.75 3.80 22.09
C LYS A 20 2.00 3.72 21.23
N GLU A 21 3.13 3.51 21.88
CA GLU A 21 4.38 3.24 21.18
C GLU A 21 4.24 1.91 20.43
N TYR A 22 4.58 1.92 19.14
CA TYR A 22 4.59 0.74 18.29
C TYR A 22 5.95 0.66 17.62
N ASP A 23 6.47 -0.56 17.44
CA ASP A 23 7.74 -0.79 16.72
C ASP A 23 7.68 -0.34 15.24
N ARG A 24 6.47 -0.21 14.69
CA ARG A 24 6.19 0.22 13.30
C ARG A 24 5.40 1.51 13.29
N THR A 25 5.73 2.40 12.34
CA THR A 25 4.98 3.64 12.14
C THR A 25 3.54 3.35 11.72
N GLN A 26 2.63 4.30 11.95
CA GLN A 26 1.22 4.14 11.55
C GLN A 26 1.09 3.88 10.04
N PHE A 27 1.91 4.53 9.22
CA PHE A 27 1.95 4.34 7.76
C PHE A 27 2.47 2.95 7.35
N GLN A 28 3.49 2.41 8.03
CA GLN A 28 3.96 1.05 7.80
C GLN A 28 2.86 0.01 8.12
N ARG A 29 2.11 0.23 9.21
CA ARG A 29 0.99 -0.65 9.58
C ARG A 29 -0.14 -0.59 8.55
N ASP A 30 -0.42 0.58 7.98
CA ASP A 30 -1.43 0.72 6.93
C ASP A 30 -1.00 0.04 5.63
N TYR A 31 0.30 0.09 5.29
CA TYR A 31 0.86 -0.71 4.21
C TYR A 31 0.65 -2.22 4.45
N ASP A 32 0.98 -2.72 5.64
CA ASP A 32 0.79 -4.14 5.98
C ASP A 32 -0.68 -4.55 5.89
N ARG A 33 -1.61 -3.71 6.38
CA ARG A 33 -3.05 -3.96 6.26
C ARG A 33 -3.49 -4.11 4.81
N LEU A 34 -2.96 -3.29 3.91
CA LEU A 34 -3.24 -3.40 2.48
C LEU A 34 -2.68 -4.70 1.90
N ILE A 35 -1.39 -4.99 2.14
CA ILE A 35 -0.71 -6.21 1.66
C ILE A 35 -1.45 -7.48 2.08
N PHE A 36 -1.88 -7.54 3.35
CA PHE A 36 -2.57 -8.71 3.89
C PHE A 36 -4.10 -8.69 3.70
N SER A 37 -4.65 -7.73 2.95
CA SER A 37 -6.09 -7.68 2.69
C SER A 37 -6.52 -8.69 1.62
N SER A 38 -7.73 -9.25 1.80
CA SER A 38 -8.34 -10.12 0.77
C SER A 38 -8.51 -9.42 -0.59
N PRO A 39 -8.99 -8.16 -0.66
CA PRO A 39 -9.07 -7.42 -1.92
C PRO A 39 -7.72 -7.30 -2.65
N PHE A 40 -6.63 -7.04 -1.94
CA PHE A 40 -5.30 -6.91 -2.53
C PHE A 40 -4.80 -8.25 -3.09
N ARG A 41 -4.97 -9.36 -2.34
CA ARG A 41 -4.64 -10.70 -2.82
C ARG A 41 -5.39 -11.09 -4.10
N ARG A 42 -6.67 -10.72 -4.21
CA ARG A 42 -7.49 -10.99 -5.42
C ARG A 42 -6.95 -10.31 -6.69
N MET A 43 -6.06 -9.32 -6.57
CA MET A 43 -5.42 -8.72 -7.74
C MET A 43 -4.47 -9.67 -8.47
N GLN A 44 -4.04 -10.77 -7.82
CA GLN A 44 -3.25 -11.83 -8.46
C GLN A 44 -4.00 -12.44 -9.65
N ASP A 45 -5.32 -12.57 -9.54
CA ASP A 45 -6.18 -13.18 -10.56
C ASP A 45 -6.82 -12.13 -11.49
N LYS A 46 -6.27 -10.90 -11.51
CA LYS A 46 -6.72 -9.83 -12.40
C LYS A 46 -5.67 -9.54 -13.46
N THR A 47 -6.05 -9.70 -14.71
CA THR A 47 -5.22 -9.30 -15.85
C THR A 47 -5.04 -7.79 -15.87
N GLN A 48 -3.87 -7.36 -16.34
CA GLN A 48 -3.55 -5.95 -16.51
C GLN A 48 -3.89 -5.47 -17.92
N VAL A 49 -3.51 -6.23 -18.96
CA VAL A 49 -3.77 -5.91 -20.37
C VAL A 49 -3.99 -7.18 -21.22
N PHE A 50 -3.18 -8.22 -21.03
CA PHE A 50 -3.29 -9.48 -21.77
C PHE A 50 -4.09 -10.54 -21.00
N PRO A 51 -4.83 -11.44 -21.68
CA PRO A 51 -5.40 -12.63 -21.04
C PRO A 51 -4.29 -13.46 -20.40
N LEU A 52 -4.53 -14.08 -19.23
CA LEU A 52 -3.54 -14.92 -18.54
C LEU A 52 -3.14 -16.10 -19.45
N PRO A 53 -1.91 -16.17 -19.98
CA PRO A 53 -1.45 -17.32 -20.74
C PRO A 53 -1.12 -18.43 -19.74
N GLY A 54 -1.50 -19.67 -20.04
CA GLY A 54 -1.25 -20.81 -19.15
C GLY A 54 0.22 -21.14 -18.89
N SER A 55 1.17 -20.54 -19.62
CA SER A 55 2.61 -20.88 -19.55
C SER A 55 3.59 -19.70 -19.48
N VAL A 56 3.11 -18.44 -19.50
CA VAL A 56 3.99 -17.25 -19.47
C VAL A 56 3.61 -16.36 -18.29
N PHE A 57 4.59 -15.98 -17.47
CA PHE A 57 4.42 -14.97 -16.42
C PHE A 57 4.04 -13.63 -17.06
N VAL A 58 2.74 -13.34 -17.13
CA VAL A 58 2.22 -12.02 -17.49
C VAL A 58 1.95 -11.25 -16.21
N HIS A 59 2.36 -9.98 -16.18
CA HIS A 59 2.02 -9.07 -15.08
C HIS A 59 0.52 -9.06 -14.83
N ASN A 60 0.15 -9.49 -13.63
CA ASN A 60 -1.19 -9.30 -13.11
C ASN A 60 -1.24 -7.97 -12.36
N ARG A 61 -2.45 -7.51 -12.00
CA ARG A 61 -2.59 -6.22 -11.30
C ARG A 61 -1.86 -6.19 -9.96
N LEU A 62 -1.63 -7.33 -9.33
CA LEU A 62 -0.88 -7.43 -8.07
C LEU A 62 0.60 -7.11 -8.28
N THR A 63 1.28 -7.78 -9.21
CA THR A 63 2.73 -7.58 -9.42
C THR A 63 3.01 -6.15 -9.87
N HIS A 64 2.20 -5.61 -10.77
CA HIS A 64 2.33 -4.22 -11.19
C HIS A 64 2.10 -3.22 -10.06
N SER A 65 1.09 -3.43 -9.22
CA SER A 65 0.85 -2.55 -8.07
C SER A 65 2.04 -2.56 -7.08
N LEU A 66 2.71 -3.71 -6.92
CA LEU A 66 3.91 -3.81 -6.08
C LEU A 66 5.12 -3.08 -6.69
N GLU A 67 5.32 -3.18 -8.00
CA GLU A 67 6.36 -2.44 -8.73
C GLU A 67 6.14 -0.93 -8.61
N VAL A 68 4.91 -0.45 -8.84
CA VAL A 68 4.53 0.96 -8.70
C VAL A 68 4.73 1.44 -7.25
N ALA A 69 4.34 0.64 -6.25
CA ALA A 69 4.54 0.97 -4.84
C ALA A 69 6.03 1.09 -4.47
N SER A 70 6.89 0.24 -5.05
CA SER A 70 8.34 0.30 -4.86
C SER A 70 8.93 1.61 -5.40
N VAL A 71 8.55 1.99 -6.63
CA VAL A 71 8.97 3.26 -7.24
C VAL A 71 8.44 4.45 -6.42
N GLY A 72 7.17 4.43 -6.03
CA GLY A 72 6.56 5.48 -5.21
C GLY A 72 7.24 5.67 -3.85
N ARG A 73 7.67 4.59 -3.20
CA ARG A 73 8.45 4.66 -1.96
C ARG A 73 9.81 5.32 -2.18
N SER A 74 10.52 4.96 -3.25
CA SER A 74 11.80 5.57 -3.60
C SER A 74 11.65 7.08 -3.85
N LEU A 75 10.62 7.48 -4.61
CA LEU A 75 10.32 8.89 -4.85
C LEU A 75 10.00 9.66 -3.57
N GLY A 76 9.18 9.08 -2.68
CA GLY A 76 8.84 9.67 -1.39
C GLY A 76 10.08 9.90 -0.53
N ASN A 77 10.95 8.89 -0.42
CA ASN A 77 12.19 8.97 0.36
C ASN A 77 13.20 9.99 -0.18
N ASN A 78 13.18 10.26 -1.49
CA ASN A 78 14.07 11.25 -2.11
C ASN A 78 13.62 12.70 -1.84
N ILE A 79 12.36 12.91 -1.49
CA ILE A 79 11.76 14.24 -1.28
C ILE A 79 11.56 14.53 0.22
N SER A 80 11.45 13.47 1.05
CA SER A 80 11.26 13.54 2.50
C SER A 80 12.47 14.04 3.27
#